data_AF-A0A820GS46-F1
#
_entry.id   AF-A0A820GS46-F1
#
_cell.length_a   1.000
_cell.length_b   1.000
_cell.length_c   1.000
_cell.angle_alpha   90.00
_cell.angle_beta   90.00
_cell.angle_gamma   90.00
#
_symmetry.space_group_name_H-M   'P 1'
#
loop_
_entity.id
_entity.type
_entity.pdbx_description
1 polymer ?
#
loop_
_entity_poly.entity_id
_entity_poly.type
_entity_poly.pdbx_seq_one_letter_code
_entity_poly.pdbx_strand_id
1 'polypeptide(L)'
;MVERYATQAELDLKSVEPVLEEAMADVSQLDKADVAEVRVYQSPPYGVMMVMCAVCVLLECKSDWATARQVLGDSGFISRLTNLDINNISDRTYRKLLQYSRNPEFTPDLIGKVSSACRSICKWVLAIQRYYEVYRTVKPKEEKVKTANEALSVMQKSLSRKQEMLKLVKDHLQELEDKYNNSVNEKQALYARRELMKQRMSCAHELTNVLAIEKVRWQEQVTQLEEQVRLLIGDALLSASAINYFGPFNSEFRHDLMRDFQKILSDNQINFSSNYKLSTMLSTTSEIRNWISQLLPDDECSIENAVLVKHCIKWPLLIDPQRQAIQWIRTKETENNLRVVSADDTTLLRVCEQCIRLGLPLIIEGVGETIESSLLPLLNRDIFNQKNSSMGTIRFNDIDIEFNPNFRVYFITQLNNPH
;
A
#
# COMPACT_ATOMS: atom_id res chain seq x y z
N MET A 1 11.45 14.05 53.70
CA MET A 1 11.56 14.90 54.91
C MET A 1 11.28 14.07 56.16
N VAL A 2 10.14 13.36 56.22
CA VAL A 2 9.76 12.43 57.31
C VAL A 2 10.81 11.33 57.55
N GLU A 3 11.32 10.69 56.49
CA GLU A 3 12.38 9.66 56.61
C GLU A 3 13.67 10.18 57.24
N ARG A 4 14.12 11.38 56.86
CA ARG A 4 15.32 12.01 57.45
C ARG A 4 15.16 12.31 58.93
N TYR A 5 13.94 12.63 59.37
CA TYR A 5 13.64 12.87 60.79
C TYR A 5 13.55 11.56 61.58
N ALA A 6 13.04 10.49 60.98
CA ALA A 6 13.01 9.16 61.57
C ALA A 6 14.42 8.59 61.77
N THR A 7 15.28 8.68 60.75
CA THR A 7 16.67 8.20 60.83
C THR A 7 17.46 8.93 61.90
N GLN A 8 17.26 10.25 62.05
CA GLN A 8 17.95 11.01 63.09
C GLN A 8 17.48 10.62 64.51
N ALA A 9 16.17 10.41 64.68
CA ALA A 9 15.59 9.99 65.95
C ALA A 9 16.11 8.61 66.40
N GLU A 10 16.22 7.65 65.48
CA GLU A 10 16.80 6.32 65.76
C GLU A 10 18.30 6.38 66.08
N LEU A 11 19.06 7.24 65.39
CA LEU A 11 20.49 7.41 65.63
C LEU A 11 20.76 8.05 66.99
N ASP A 12 19.99 9.06 67.36
CA ASP A 12 20.11 9.73 68.66
C ASP A 12 19.89 8.72 69.80
N LEU A 13 18.85 7.88 69.69
CA LEU A 13 18.48 6.89 70.72
C LEU A 13 19.54 5.76 70.85
N LYS A 14 20.00 5.21 69.72
CA LYS A 14 21.05 4.17 69.68
C LYS A 14 22.39 4.62 70.25
N SER A 15 22.66 5.93 70.29
CA SER A 15 23.91 6.44 70.85
C SER A 15 24.01 6.32 72.38
N VAL A 16 22.88 6.19 73.07
CA VAL A 16 22.82 6.21 74.55
C VAL A 16 22.40 4.87 75.16
N GLU A 17 21.70 4.01 74.42
CA GLU A 17 21.39 2.63 74.80
C GLU A 17 22.61 1.83 75.33
N PRO A 18 23.77 1.78 74.64
CA PRO A 18 24.89 0.95 75.11
C PRO A 18 25.49 1.46 76.43
N VAL A 19 25.49 2.77 76.65
CA VAL A 19 25.99 3.40 77.88
C VAL A 19 25.09 3.07 79.08
N LEU A 20 23.78 2.95 78.83
CA LEU A 20 22.81 2.54 79.83
C LEU A 20 22.94 1.05 80.18
N GLU A 21 23.06 0.19 79.17
CA GLU A 21 23.23 -1.25 79.36
C GLU A 21 24.52 -1.59 80.12
N GLU A 22 25.63 -0.95 79.77
CA GLU A 22 26.91 -1.09 80.48
C GLU A 22 26.79 -0.69 81.95
N ALA A 23 26.14 0.45 82.24
CA ALA A 23 25.99 0.93 83.60
C ALA A 23 24.99 0.09 84.43
N MET A 24 23.98 -0.52 83.81
CA MET A 24 23.10 -1.50 84.45
C MET A 24 23.85 -2.79 84.79
N ALA A 25 24.70 -3.26 83.89
CA ALA A 25 25.54 -4.42 84.11
C ALA A 25 26.48 -4.18 85.31
N ASP A 26 27.16 -3.02 85.36
CA ASP A 26 28.04 -2.60 86.46
C ASP A 26 27.34 -2.60 87.83
N VAL A 27 26.04 -2.25 87.89
CA VAL A 27 25.26 -2.24 89.15
C VAL A 27 24.76 -3.63 89.54
N SER A 28 24.43 -4.49 88.58
CA SER A 28 24.01 -5.87 88.86
C SER A 28 25.14 -6.78 89.34
N GLN A 29 26.40 -6.41 89.07
CA GLN A 29 27.60 -7.12 89.55
C GLN A 29 28.00 -6.77 90.98
N LEU A 30 27.32 -5.81 91.64
CA LEU A 30 27.62 -5.46 93.03
C LEU A 30 27.17 -6.57 93.99
N ASP A 31 28.02 -6.95 94.94
CA ASP A 31 27.68 -7.97 95.94
C ASP A 31 27.10 -7.35 97.22
N LYS A 32 26.42 -8.17 98.04
CA LYS A 32 25.89 -7.75 99.34
C LYS A 32 26.97 -7.21 100.29
N ALA A 33 28.21 -7.64 100.11
CA ALA A 33 29.37 -7.16 100.86
C ALA A 33 29.71 -5.70 100.52
N ASP A 34 29.69 -5.34 99.24
CA ASP A 34 29.98 -3.98 98.75
C ASP A 34 28.95 -2.97 99.23
N VAL A 35 27.68 -3.37 99.27
CA VAL A 35 26.57 -2.56 99.83
C VAL A 35 26.71 -2.42 101.35
N ALA A 36 27.18 -3.47 102.03
CA ALA A 36 27.41 -3.44 103.48
C ALA A 36 28.57 -2.51 103.86
N GLU A 37 29.64 -2.43 103.04
CA GLU A 37 30.77 -1.51 103.23
C GLU A 37 30.32 -0.05 103.31
N VAL A 38 29.47 0.37 102.36
CA VAL A 38 28.93 1.75 102.31
C VAL A 38 27.97 2.02 103.47
N ARG A 39 27.30 1.01 104.00
CA ARG A 39 26.32 1.14 105.11
C ARG A 39 26.97 1.37 106.48
N VAL A 40 28.23 0.96 106.66
CA VAL A 40 28.93 0.98 107.96
C VAL A 40 29.42 2.37 108.35
N TYR A 41 29.52 3.32 107.41
CA TYR A 41 29.92 4.70 107.71
C TYR A 41 29.00 5.38 108.73
N GLN A 42 29.55 5.80 109.87
CA GLN A 42 28.84 6.66 110.84
C GLN A 42 28.71 8.11 110.33
N SER A 43 29.75 8.60 109.65
CA SER A 43 29.77 9.86 108.91
C SER A 43 30.41 9.61 107.53
N PRO A 44 29.62 9.47 106.45
CA PRO A 44 30.15 9.14 105.13
C PRO A 44 30.94 10.31 104.52
N PRO A 45 31.95 10.02 103.68
CA PRO A 45 32.58 11.03 102.84
C PRO A 45 31.54 11.74 101.95
N TYR A 46 31.75 13.03 101.68
CA TYR A 46 30.80 13.88 100.95
C TYR A 46 30.36 13.28 99.59
N GLY A 47 31.30 12.71 98.82
CA GLY A 47 30.99 12.06 97.53
C GLY A 47 30.08 10.83 97.65
N VAL A 48 30.24 10.03 98.70
CA VAL A 48 29.38 8.84 98.97
C VAL A 48 27.97 9.27 99.37
N MET A 49 27.86 10.33 100.20
CA MET A 49 26.57 10.91 100.58
C MET A 49 25.82 11.45 99.36
N MET A 50 26.50 12.14 98.44
CA MET A 50 25.90 12.67 97.22
C MET A 50 25.35 11.58 96.29
N VAL A 51 26.11 10.50 96.06
CA VAL A 51 25.66 9.37 95.23
C VAL A 51 24.42 8.71 95.82
N MET A 52 24.42 8.48 97.13
CA MET A 52 23.27 7.86 97.78
C MET A 52 22.05 8.77 97.83
N CYS A 53 22.23 10.08 97.98
CA CYS A 53 21.13 11.04 97.86
C CYS A 53 20.58 11.09 96.41
N ALA A 54 21.43 11.01 95.39
CA ALA A 54 21.00 10.95 93.99
C ALA A 54 20.21 9.67 93.68
N VAL A 55 20.62 8.52 94.24
CA VAL A 55 19.86 7.26 94.17
C VAL A 55 18.52 7.38 94.90
N CYS A 56 18.49 8.00 96.09
CA CYS A 56 17.24 8.26 96.81
C CYS A 56 16.29 9.15 95.99
N VAL A 57 16.81 10.11 95.22
CA VAL A 57 15.99 10.92 94.32
C VAL A 57 15.39 10.07 93.19
N LEU A 58 16.17 9.20 92.54
CA LEU A 58 15.65 8.28 91.51
C LEU A 58 14.60 7.31 92.05
N LEU A 59 14.76 6.85 93.29
CA LEU A 59 13.81 5.98 94.00
C LEU A 59 12.66 6.77 94.69
N GLU A 60 12.54 8.07 94.41
CA GLU A 60 11.52 8.98 94.97
C GLU A 60 11.43 9.03 96.51
N CYS A 61 12.55 8.78 97.18
CA CYS A 61 12.72 8.83 98.63
C CYS A 61 13.27 10.19 99.11
N LYS A 62 13.21 10.45 100.42
CA LYS A 62 13.82 11.66 101.03
C LYS A 62 15.35 11.62 100.89
N SER A 63 15.95 12.71 100.43
CA SER A 63 17.39 12.85 100.13
C SER A 63 18.23 13.15 101.37
N ASP A 64 18.10 12.33 102.41
CA ASP A 64 18.84 12.44 103.67
C ASP A 64 19.64 11.16 103.93
N TRP A 65 20.81 11.27 104.57
CA TRP A 65 21.66 10.10 104.87
C TRP A 65 20.94 9.03 105.69
N ALA A 66 20.06 9.43 106.61
CA ALA A 66 19.24 8.49 107.39
C ALA A 66 18.36 7.60 106.50
N THR A 67 17.76 8.17 105.46
CA THR A 67 16.93 7.46 104.47
C THR A 67 17.79 6.63 103.52
N ALA A 68 18.92 7.17 103.05
CA ALA A 68 19.89 6.42 102.24
C ALA A 68 20.41 5.17 102.97
N ARG A 69 20.67 5.26 104.27
CA ARG A 69 21.09 4.13 105.10
C ARG A 69 19.99 3.08 105.25
N GLN A 70 18.72 3.48 105.31
CA GLN A 70 17.58 2.55 105.29
C GLN A 70 17.44 1.86 103.93
N VAL A 71 17.60 2.60 102.83
CA VAL A 71 17.53 2.08 101.46
C VAL A 71 18.64 1.06 101.19
N LEU A 72 19.86 1.31 101.69
CA LEU A 72 21.00 0.37 101.65
C LEU A 72 20.81 -0.86 102.57
N GLY A 73 19.94 -0.76 103.58
CA GLY A 73 19.62 -1.87 104.49
C GLY A 73 18.63 -2.88 103.93
N ASP A 74 17.95 -2.53 102.85
CA ASP A 74 16.97 -3.41 102.19
C ASP A 74 17.68 -4.51 101.40
N SER A 75 17.31 -5.76 101.67
CA SER A 75 17.82 -6.95 100.98
C SER A 75 17.59 -6.93 99.45
N GLY A 76 16.64 -6.13 98.96
CA GLY A 76 16.31 -5.97 97.54
C GLY A 76 16.86 -4.70 96.87
N PHE A 77 17.80 -3.97 97.49
CA PHE A 77 18.32 -2.70 96.96
C PHE A 77 18.76 -2.77 95.49
N ILE A 78 19.60 -3.73 95.12
CA ILE A 78 20.14 -3.88 93.76
C ILE A 78 19.02 -4.18 92.76
N SER A 79 18.08 -5.07 93.11
CA SER A 79 16.93 -5.40 92.25
C SER A 79 16.01 -4.20 92.00
N ARG A 80 15.90 -3.26 92.95
CA ARG A 80 15.16 -2.01 92.76
C ARG A 80 15.85 -1.04 91.81
N LEU A 81 17.18 -1.05 91.75
CA LEU A 81 17.94 -0.24 90.79
C LEU A 81 17.86 -0.82 89.37
N THR A 82 17.96 -2.14 89.22
CA THR A 82 17.90 -2.79 87.90
C THR A 82 16.51 -2.77 87.28
N ASN A 83 15.45 -2.83 88.11
CA ASN A 83 14.05 -2.86 87.65
C ASN A 83 13.38 -1.48 87.64
N LEU A 84 14.16 -0.40 87.70
CA LEU A 84 13.61 0.95 87.64
C LEU A 84 13.05 1.23 86.24
N ASP A 85 11.81 1.73 86.16
CA ASP A 85 11.18 2.09 84.89
C ASP A 85 11.77 3.40 84.35
N ILE A 86 12.87 3.27 83.61
CA ILE A 86 13.67 4.40 83.10
C ILE A 86 12.89 5.19 82.04
N ASN A 87 11.90 4.57 81.39
CA ASN A 87 11.06 5.21 80.39
C ASN A 87 9.97 6.11 80.99
N ASN A 88 9.72 6.00 82.31
CA ASN A 88 8.66 6.71 83.03
C ASN A 88 9.17 7.52 84.24
N ILE A 89 10.38 8.07 84.16
CA ILE A 89 10.89 8.98 85.18
C ILE A 89 10.15 10.31 85.10
N SER A 90 9.68 10.84 86.23
CA SER A 90 9.00 12.13 86.27
C SER A 90 9.96 13.30 86.05
N ASP A 91 9.50 14.34 85.34
CA ASP A 91 10.27 15.58 85.13
C ASP A 91 10.74 16.23 86.44
N ARG A 92 9.98 16.02 87.53
CA ARG A 92 10.32 16.51 88.88
C ARG A 92 11.53 15.79 89.46
N THR A 93 11.60 14.47 89.26
CA THR A 93 12.69 13.61 89.71
C THR A 93 13.97 13.88 88.92
N TYR A 94 13.87 14.05 87.59
CA TYR A 94 14.99 14.46 86.73
C TYR A 94 15.62 15.80 87.12
N ARG A 95 14.81 16.84 87.41
CA ARG A 95 15.33 18.16 87.81
C ARG A 95 16.11 18.12 89.12
N LYS A 96 15.69 17.30 90.08
CA LYS A 96 16.40 17.10 91.35
C LYS A 96 17.72 16.35 91.11
N LEU A 97 17.71 15.34 90.26
CA LEU A 97 18.90 14.58 89.87
C LEU A 97 19.97 15.46 89.20
N LEU A 98 19.53 16.41 88.39
CA LEU A 98 20.40 17.38 87.71
C LEU A 98 21.18 18.28 88.68
N GLN A 99 20.69 18.48 89.91
CA GLN A 99 21.41 19.24 90.94
C GLN A 99 22.64 18.47 91.47
N TYR A 100 22.61 17.13 91.41
CA TYR A 100 23.72 16.28 91.82
C TYR A 100 24.72 16.06 90.67
N SER A 101 24.23 15.82 89.45
CA SER A 101 25.11 15.55 88.31
C SER A 101 25.85 16.76 87.75
N ARG A 102 25.39 17.98 88.06
CA ARG A 102 26.11 19.23 87.72
C ARG A 102 27.26 19.55 88.67
N ASN A 103 27.36 18.87 89.81
CA ASN A 103 28.45 19.09 90.75
C ASN A 103 29.75 18.45 90.20
N PRO A 104 30.87 19.19 90.11
CA PRO A 104 32.12 18.67 89.53
C PRO A 104 32.73 17.51 90.33
N GLU A 105 32.33 17.35 91.59
CA GLU A 105 32.74 16.23 92.45
C GLU A 105 31.94 14.93 92.20
N PHE A 106 30.83 14.99 91.44
CA PHE A 106 29.99 13.84 91.11
C PHE A 106 30.49 13.11 89.84
N THR A 107 31.72 12.61 89.89
CA THR A 107 32.30 11.83 88.81
C THR A 107 32.69 10.42 89.28
N PRO A 108 32.45 9.38 88.46
CA PRO A 108 32.80 8.01 88.81
C PRO A 108 34.27 7.83 89.22
N ASP A 109 35.19 8.62 88.65
CA ASP A 109 36.63 8.50 88.92
C ASP A 109 37.06 9.16 90.24
N LEU A 110 36.37 10.20 90.70
CA LEU A 110 36.61 10.80 92.03
C LEU A 110 36.01 9.94 93.14
N ILE A 111 34.80 9.44 92.93
CA ILE A 111 34.08 8.61 93.90
C ILE A 111 34.72 7.21 94.01
N GLY A 112 35.24 6.67 92.90
CA GLY A 112 35.91 5.38 92.86
C GLY A 112 37.22 5.30 93.67
N LYS A 113 37.83 6.44 94.01
CA LYS A 113 38.97 6.49 94.94
C LYS A 113 38.56 6.23 96.39
N VAL A 114 37.28 6.40 96.70
CA VAL A 114 36.71 6.29 98.05
C VAL A 114 35.90 5.00 98.21
N SER A 115 35.12 4.61 97.19
CA SER A 115 34.36 3.36 97.19
C SER A 115 34.13 2.86 95.76
N SER A 116 34.49 1.59 95.51
CA SER A 116 34.21 0.88 94.26
C SER A 116 32.69 0.73 94.02
N ALA A 117 31.92 0.42 95.07
CA ALA A 117 30.47 0.29 95.01
C ALA A 117 29.79 1.60 94.58
N CYS A 118 30.22 2.73 95.16
CA CYS A 118 29.67 4.03 94.79
C CYS A 118 30.08 4.50 93.37
N ARG A 119 31.17 3.97 92.81
CA ARG A 119 31.57 4.24 91.41
C ARG A 119 30.55 3.67 90.42
N SER A 120 30.19 2.39 90.57
CA SER A 120 29.22 1.73 89.69
C SER A 120 27.84 2.37 89.78
N ILE A 121 27.42 2.70 91.00
CA ILE A 121 26.15 3.41 91.25
C ILE A 121 26.17 4.82 90.63
N CYS A 122 27.27 5.56 90.74
CA CYS A 122 27.40 6.90 90.13
C CYS A 122 27.32 6.85 88.58
N LYS A 123 27.99 5.87 87.95
CA LYS A 123 27.89 5.66 86.50
C LYS A 123 26.45 5.40 86.06
N TRP A 124 25.73 4.56 86.79
CA TRP A 124 24.32 4.22 86.51
C TRP A 124 23.40 5.44 86.61
N VAL A 125 23.56 6.27 87.65
CA VAL A 125 22.81 7.53 87.79
C VAL A 125 23.05 8.47 86.59
N LEU A 126 24.29 8.58 86.13
CA LEU A 126 24.66 9.42 84.97
C LEU A 126 24.16 8.83 83.64
N ALA A 127 24.16 7.51 83.48
CA ALA A 127 23.66 6.83 82.29
C ALA A 127 22.14 6.97 82.14
N ILE A 128 21.39 6.83 83.24
CA ILE A 128 19.93 7.08 83.28
C ILE A 128 19.60 8.53 82.90
N GLN A 129 20.37 9.49 83.40
CA GLN A 129 20.19 10.89 83.04
C GLN A 129 20.33 11.12 81.53
N ARG A 130 21.42 10.63 80.93
CA ARG A 130 21.70 10.81 79.50
C ARG A 130 20.63 10.15 78.63
N TYR A 131 20.18 8.96 79.00
CA TYR A 131 19.12 8.25 78.27
C TYR A 131 17.80 9.03 78.31
N TYR A 132 17.41 9.51 79.49
CA TYR A 132 16.17 10.28 79.65
C TYR A 132 16.17 11.58 78.84
N GLU A 133 17.32 12.26 78.76
CA GLU A 133 17.48 13.49 77.97
C GLU A 133 17.23 13.26 76.48
N VAL A 134 17.81 12.20 75.91
CA VAL A 134 17.63 11.85 74.50
C VAL A 134 16.21 11.33 74.24
N TYR A 135 15.71 10.43 75.09
CA TYR A 135 14.37 9.83 74.96
C TYR A 135 13.25 10.90 74.90
N ARG A 136 13.36 11.96 75.70
CA ARG A 136 12.43 13.11 75.70
C ARG A 136 12.37 13.83 74.34
N THR A 137 13.48 13.88 73.61
CA THR A 137 13.56 14.56 72.31
C THR A 137 13.12 13.69 71.14
N VAL A 138 13.24 12.35 71.28
CA VAL A 138 12.96 11.36 70.24
C VAL A 138 11.47 10.99 70.18
N LYS A 139 10.81 10.77 71.33
CA LYS A 139 9.39 10.39 71.43
C LYS A 139 8.42 11.25 70.60
N PRO A 140 8.45 12.59 70.65
CA PRO A 140 7.54 13.41 69.83
C PRO A 140 7.87 13.38 68.33
N LYS A 141 9.10 13.03 67.94
CA LYS A 141 9.48 12.87 66.52
C LYS A 141 8.89 11.57 65.96
N GLU A 142 8.94 10.47 66.72
CA GLU A 142 8.39 9.18 66.31
C GLU A 142 6.87 9.23 66.12
N GLU A 143 6.12 9.87 67.02
CA GLU A 143 4.67 10.04 66.88
C GLU A 143 4.30 10.86 65.62
N LYS A 144 5.08 11.90 65.30
CA LYS A 144 4.89 12.69 64.08
C LYS A 144 5.21 11.89 62.81
N VAL A 145 6.23 11.05 62.84
CA VAL A 145 6.57 10.15 61.73
C VAL A 145 5.45 9.13 61.51
N LYS A 146 4.93 8.53 62.59
CA LYS A 146 3.85 7.54 62.52
C LYS A 146 2.57 8.13 61.91
N THR A 147 2.13 9.28 62.43
CA THR A 147 0.92 9.97 61.91
C THR A 147 1.07 10.40 60.46
N ALA A 148 2.25 10.89 60.05
CA ALA A 148 2.53 11.24 58.66
C ALA A 148 2.53 10.02 57.72
N ASN A 149 3.09 8.88 58.16
CA ASN A 149 3.11 7.64 57.38
C ASN A 149 1.71 7.04 57.22
N GLU A 150 0.88 7.09 58.26
CA GLU A 150 -0.52 6.66 58.20
C GLU A 150 -1.32 7.52 57.20
N ALA A 151 -1.18 8.85 57.27
CA ALA A 151 -1.81 9.77 56.32
C ALA A 151 -1.32 9.54 54.88
N LEU A 152 -0.02 9.30 54.68
CA LEU A 152 0.57 9.01 53.39
C LEU A 152 0.02 7.71 52.79
N SER A 153 -0.12 6.66 53.60
CA SER A 153 -0.69 5.38 53.18
C SER A 153 -2.14 5.51 52.71
N VAL A 154 -2.97 6.28 53.43
CA VAL A 154 -4.36 6.55 53.03
C VAL A 154 -4.42 7.32 51.71
N MET A 155 -3.58 8.35 51.56
CA MET A 155 -3.53 9.15 50.33
C MET A 155 -3.03 8.34 49.13
N GLN A 156 -2.02 7.48 49.31
CA GLN A 156 -1.52 6.60 48.25
C GLN A 156 -2.59 5.61 47.77
N LYS A 157 -3.36 5.00 48.69
CA LYS A 157 -4.49 4.12 48.33
C LYS A 157 -5.60 4.87 47.58
N SER A 158 -5.88 6.11 47.97
CA SER A 158 -6.85 6.96 47.27
C SER A 158 -6.37 7.34 45.87
N LEU A 159 -5.08 7.68 45.75
CA LEU A 159 -4.43 8.00 44.48
C LEU A 159 -4.46 6.80 43.52
N SER A 160 -4.07 5.62 43.97
CA SER A 160 -4.05 4.41 43.12
C SER A 160 -5.45 4.08 42.60
N ARG A 161 -6.47 4.13 43.45
CA ARG A 161 -7.87 3.90 43.05
C ARG A 161 -8.34 4.90 42.00
N LYS A 162 -7.99 6.19 42.14
CA LYS A 162 -8.35 7.21 41.14
C LYS A 162 -7.59 7.01 39.82
N GLN A 163 -6.33 6.60 39.88
CA GLN A 163 -5.54 6.29 38.69
C GLN A 163 -6.09 5.08 37.93
N GLU A 164 -6.50 4.02 38.63
CA GLU A 164 -7.17 2.85 38.03
C GLU A 164 -8.48 3.23 37.35
N MET A 165 -9.34 4.01 38.03
CA MET A 165 -10.59 4.50 37.45
C MET A 165 -10.35 5.35 36.20
N LEU A 166 -9.35 6.24 36.26
CA LEU A 166 -8.99 7.09 35.13
C LEU A 166 -8.48 6.25 33.94
N LYS A 167 -7.70 5.20 34.21
CA LYS A 167 -7.26 4.26 33.17
C LYS A 167 -8.46 3.57 32.52
N LEU A 168 -9.38 3.04 33.31
CA LEU A 168 -10.57 2.34 32.81
C LEU A 168 -11.45 3.24 31.93
N VAL A 169 -11.66 4.50 32.35
CA VAL A 169 -12.40 5.48 31.54
C VAL A 169 -11.66 5.83 30.25
N LYS A 170 -10.34 5.99 30.29
CA LYS A 170 -9.54 6.24 29.07
C LYS A 170 -9.59 5.08 28.10
N ASP A 171 -9.45 3.85 28.59
CA ASP A 171 -9.50 2.64 27.77
C ASP A 171 -10.87 2.51 27.09
N HIS A 172 -11.96 2.77 27.83
CA HIS A 172 -13.32 2.75 27.27
C HIS A 172 -13.53 3.89 26.25
N LEU A 173 -12.98 5.08 26.49
CA LEU A 173 -13.10 6.21 25.56
C LEU A 173 -12.39 5.87 24.24
N GLN A 174 -11.20 5.28 24.32
CA GLN A 174 -10.45 4.84 23.15
C GLN A 174 -11.22 3.77 22.36
N GLU A 175 -11.80 2.77 23.02
CA GLU A 175 -12.64 1.77 22.34
C GLU A 175 -13.84 2.41 21.62
N LEU A 176 -14.46 3.42 22.25
CA LEU A 176 -15.59 4.13 21.66
C LEU A 176 -15.18 4.99 20.46
N GLU A 177 -14.01 5.63 20.54
CA GLU A 177 -13.42 6.41 19.45
C GLU A 177 -13.06 5.52 18.26
N ASP A 178 -12.48 4.34 18.50
CA ASP A 178 -12.18 3.35 17.47
C ASP A 178 -13.45 2.85 16.78
N LYS A 179 -14.50 2.51 17.56
CA LYS A 179 -15.80 2.11 17.01
C LYS A 179 -16.45 3.21 16.18
N TYR A 180 -16.38 4.46 16.66
CA TYR A 180 -16.91 5.61 15.94
C TYR A 180 -16.19 5.80 14.61
N ASN A 181 -14.85 5.80 14.61
CA ASN A 181 -14.04 5.97 13.42
C ASN A 181 -14.28 4.85 12.41
N ASN A 182 -14.39 3.59 12.87
CA ASN A 182 -14.72 2.45 12.00
C ASN A 182 -16.10 2.62 11.35
N SER A 183 -17.12 3.02 12.11
CA SER A 183 -18.46 3.24 11.58
C SER A 183 -18.53 4.41 10.58
N VAL A 184 -17.77 5.48 10.83
CA VAL A 184 -17.66 6.62 9.90
C VAL A 184 -16.97 6.19 8.60
N ASN A 185 -15.88 5.44 8.70
CA ASN A 185 -15.15 4.92 7.53
C ASN A 185 -16.01 3.98 6.70
N GLU A 186 -16.72 3.05 7.34
CA GLU A 186 -17.64 2.13 6.67
C GLU A 186 -18.77 2.89 5.96
N LYS A 187 -19.38 3.87 6.64
CA LYS A 187 -20.39 4.75 6.06
C LYS A 187 -19.85 5.44 4.80
N GLN A 188 -18.67 6.06 4.87
CA GLN A 188 -18.06 6.74 3.72
C GLN A 188 -17.77 5.78 2.56
N ALA A 189 -17.23 4.59 2.84
CA ALA A 189 -16.97 3.56 1.83
C ALA A 189 -18.27 3.10 1.13
N LEU A 190 -19.36 2.93 1.89
CA LEU A 190 -20.66 2.58 1.34
C LEU A 190 -21.23 3.71 0.45
N TYR A 191 -21.10 4.98 0.85
CA TYR A 191 -21.50 6.11 0.00
C TYR A 191 -20.71 6.16 -1.31
N ALA A 192 -19.38 5.99 -1.24
CA ALA A 192 -18.53 5.97 -2.43
C ALA A 192 -18.91 4.81 -3.37
N ARG A 193 -19.15 3.61 -2.82
CA ARG A 193 -19.58 2.44 -3.59
C ARG A 193 -20.95 2.66 -4.24
N ARG A 194 -21.89 3.28 -3.54
CA ARG A 194 -23.21 3.62 -4.07
C ARG A 194 -23.09 4.57 -5.26
N GLU A 195 -22.26 5.60 -5.15
CA GLU A 195 -22.11 6.58 -6.22
C GLU A 195 -21.45 5.97 -7.45
N LEU A 196 -20.41 5.16 -7.26
CA LEU A 196 -19.81 4.38 -8.34
C LEU A 196 -20.82 3.44 -9.02
N MET A 197 -21.66 2.75 -8.25
CA MET A 197 -22.70 1.89 -8.80
C MET A 197 -23.75 2.65 -9.61
N LYS A 198 -24.16 3.85 -9.17
CA LYS A 198 -25.07 4.71 -9.94
C LYS A 198 -24.47 5.10 -11.28
N GLN A 199 -23.22 5.54 -11.28
CA GLN A 199 -22.51 5.90 -12.52
C GLN A 199 -22.45 4.71 -13.48
N ARG A 200 -22.02 3.54 -12.98
CA ARG A 200 -21.99 2.31 -13.76
C ARG A 200 -23.35 1.92 -14.31
N MET A 201 -24.41 2.08 -13.52
CA MET A 201 -25.77 1.76 -13.94
C MET A 201 -26.28 2.72 -15.01
N SER A 202 -25.96 4.01 -14.91
CA SER A 202 -26.28 5.01 -15.94
C SER A 202 -25.57 4.67 -17.26
N CYS A 203 -24.26 4.40 -17.21
CA CYS A 203 -23.50 4.03 -18.41
C CYS A 203 -24.01 2.71 -19.02
N ALA A 204 -24.31 1.72 -18.19
CA ALA A 204 -24.86 0.45 -18.67
C ALA A 204 -26.22 0.67 -19.36
N HIS A 205 -27.07 1.53 -18.80
CA HIS A 205 -28.36 1.86 -19.39
C HIS A 205 -28.21 2.54 -20.76
N GLU A 206 -27.36 3.56 -20.86
CA GLU A 206 -27.07 4.22 -22.15
C GLU A 206 -26.51 3.23 -23.17
N LEU A 207 -25.55 2.40 -22.77
CA LEU A 207 -24.98 1.37 -23.64
C LEU A 207 -26.03 0.37 -24.11
N THR A 208 -26.93 -0.08 -23.23
CA THR A 208 -28.02 -0.99 -23.61
C THR A 208 -28.98 -0.35 -24.62
N ASN A 209 -29.24 0.96 -24.50
CA ASN A 209 -30.10 1.67 -25.45
C ASN A 209 -29.43 1.77 -26.83
N VAL A 210 -28.13 2.11 -26.88
CA VAL A 210 -27.37 2.17 -28.15
C VAL A 210 -27.30 0.78 -28.79
N LEU A 211 -26.99 -0.26 -28.00
CA LEU A 211 -26.94 -1.63 -28.50
C LEU A 211 -28.30 -2.14 -28.96
N ALA A 212 -29.41 -1.69 -28.37
CA ALA A 212 -30.74 -2.05 -28.82
C ALA A 212 -31.05 -1.49 -30.22
N ILE A 213 -30.61 -0.27 -30.51
CA ILE A 213 -30.73 0.33 -31.85
C ILE A 213 -29.87 -0.44 -32.84
N GLU A 214 -28.60 -0.70 -32.48
CA GLU A 214 -27.67 -1.38 -33.38
C GLU A 214 -28.10 -2.83 -33.67
N LYS A 215 -28.75 -3.50 -32.71
CA LYS A 215 -29.38 -4.81 -32.92
C LYS A 215 -30.42 -4.78 -34.04
N VAL A 216 -31.30 -3.78 -34.08
CA VAL A 216 -32.32 -3.65 -35.13
C VAL A 216 -31.65 -3.49 -36.49
N ARG A 217 -30.66 -2.59 -36.56
CA ARG A 217 -29.88 -2.37 -37.78
C ARG A 217 -29.19 -3.65 -38.27
N TRP A 218 -28.54 -4.40 -37.39
CA TRP A 218 -27.90 -5.66 -37.77
C TRP A 218 -28.91 -6.70 -38.22
N GLN A 219 -30.08 -6.74 -37.59
CA GLN A 219 -31.14 -7.65 -37.99
C GLN A 219 -31.66 -7.31 -39.40
N GLU A 220 -31.85 -6.03 -39.72
CA GLU A 220 -32.19 -5.57 -41.07
C GLU A 220 -31.09 -5.93 -42.08
N GLN A 221 -29.82 -5.69 -41.74
CA GLN A 221 -28.67 -6.04 -42.60
C GLN A 221 -28.58 -7.55 -42.85
N VAL A 222 -28.83 -8.38 -41.84
CA VAL A 222 -28.85 -9.84 -41.99
C VAL A 222 -29.95 -10.24 -42.96
N THR A 223 -31.17 -9.69 -42.83
CA THR A 223 -32.25 -10.01 -43.77
C THR A 223 -31.93 -9.58 -45.21
N GLN A 224 -31.29 -8.42 -45.39
CA GLN A 224 -30.84 -7.95 -46.71
C GLN A 224 -29.77 -8.87 -47.30
N LEU A 225 -28.80 -9.31 -46.49
CA LEU A 225 -27.74 -10.23 -46.93
C LEU A 225 -28.32 -11.61 -47.27
N GLU A 226 -29.27 -12.12 -46.49
CA GLU A 226 -29.95 -13.39 -46.79
C GLU A 226 -30.68 -13.33 -48.13
N GLU A 227 -31.33 -12.20 -48.44
CA GLU A 227 -31.94 -11.97 -49.75
C GLU A 227 -30.90 -11.91 -50.86
N GLN A 228 -29.82 -11.15 -50.68
CA GLN A 228 -28.71 -11.07 -51.65
C GLN A 228 -28.07 -12.43 -51.92
N VAL A 229 -27.88 -13.28 -50.91
CA VAL A 229 -27.33 -14.63 -51.07
C VAL A 229 -28.22 -15.50 -51.96
N ARG A 230 -29.55 -15.35 -51.90
CA ARG A 230 -30.48 -16.09 -52.78
C ARG A 230 -30.39 -15.63 -54.23
N LEU A 231 -30.08 -14.36 -54.48
CA LEU A 231 -29.98 -13.75 -55.81
C LEU A 231 -28.57 -13.86 -56.41
N LEU A 232 -27.56 -14.15 -55.58
CA LEU A 232 -26.13 -14.13 -55.93
C LEU A 232 -25.79 -15.02 -57.13
N ILE A 233 -26.43 -16.19 -57.26
CA ILE A 233 -26.14 -17.12 -58.34
C ILE A 233 -26.51 -16.51 -59.69
N GLY A 234 -27.69 -15.89 -59.81
CA GLY A 234 -28.11 -15.21 -61.03
C GLY A 234 -27.24 -13.99 -61.32
N ASP A 235 -26.97 -13.17 -60.32
CA ASP A 235 -26.13 -11.97 -60.46
C ASP A 235 -24.68 -12.31 -60.85
N ALA A 236 -24.13 -13.40 -60.31
CA ALA A 236 -22.81 -13.90 -60.67
C ALA A 236 -22.76 -14.42 -62.12
N LEU A 237 -23.81 -15.07 -62.59
CA LEU A 237 -23.91 -15.52 -63.98
C LEU A 237 -24.00 -14.33 -64.95
N LEU A 238 -24.80 -13.31 -64.63
CA LEU A 238 -24.87 -12.06 -65.40
C LEU A 238 -23.53 -11.31 -65.40
N SER A 239 -22.82 -11.32 -64.27
CA SER A 239 -21.50 -10.69 -64.16
C SER A 239 -20.47 -11.44 -65.00
N ALA A 240 -20.47 -12.77 -64.93
CA ALA A 240 -19.56 -13.61 -65.67
C ALA A 240 -19.82 -13.53 -67.19
N SER A 241 -21.08 -13.49 -67.63
CA SER A 241 -21.40 -13.31 -69.05
C SER A 241 -20.93 -11.95 -69.55
N ALA A 242 -21.13 -10.88 -68.76
CA ALA A 242 -20.66 -9.56 -69.10
C ALA A 242 -19.13 -9.48 -69.22
N ILE A 243 -18.38 -9.99 -68.22
CA ILE A 243 -16.90 -9.98 -68.24
C ILE A 243 -16.34 -10.72 -69.47
N ASN A 244 -16.94 -11.85 -69.85
CA ASN A 244 -16.41 -12.68 -70.92
C ASN A 244 -16.82 -12.23 -72.32
N TYR A 245 -18.04 -11.72 -72.50
CA TYR A 245 -18.61 -11.51 -73.83
C TYR A 245 -18.89 -10.04 -74.17
N PHE A 246 -19.07 -9.15 -73.19
CA PHE A 246 -19.61 -7.81 -73.47
C PHE A 246 -18.55 -6.79 -73.87
N GLY A 247 -17.28 -7.06 -73.56
CA GLY A 247 -16.14 -6.16 -73.80
C GLY A 247 -16.12 -5.52 -75.20
N PRO A 248 -16.17 -6.29 -76.29
CA PRO A 248 -16.06 -5.74 -77.66
C PRO A 248 -17.25 -4.90 -78.13
N PHE A 249 -18.40 -4.99 -77.46
CA PHE A 249 -19.64 -4.37 -77.92
C PHE A 249 -19.84 -2.97 -77.35
N ASN A 250 -20.63 -2.15 -78.05
CA ASN A 250 -21.02 -0.82 -77.57
C ASN A 250 -22.06 -0.92 -76.43
N SER A 251 -22.28 0.19 -75.73
CA SER A 251 -23.21 0.22 -74.58
C SER A 251 -24.61 -0.25 -74.96
N GLU A 252 -25.20 0.22 -76.06
CA GLU A 252 -26.56 -0.17 -76.48
C GLU A 252 -26.70 -1.68 -76.68
N PHE A 253 -25.77 -2.30 -77.40
CA PHE A 253 -25.81 -3.74 -77.64
C PHE A 253 -25.57 -4.55 -76.37
N ARG A 254 -24.74 -4.05 -75.44
CA ARG A 254 -24.57 -4.68 -74.12
C ARG A 254 -25.88 -4.70 -73.32
N HIS A 255 -26.69 -3.64 -73.41
CA HIS A 255 -27.99 -3.61 -72.75
C HIS A 255 -28.96 -4.63 -73.35
N ASP A 256 -28.96 -4.79 -74.67
CA ASP A 256 -29.80 -5.79 -75.35
C ASP A 256 -29.35 -7.23 -75.00
N LEU A 257 -28.04 -7.50 -75.04
CA LEU A 257 -27.49 -8.79 -74.59
C LEU A 257 -27.82 -9.07 -73.12
N MET A 258 -27.67 -8.08 -72.24
CA MET A 258 -28.02 -8.22 -70.82
C MET A 258 -29.49 -8.62 -70.67
N ARG A 259 -30.40 -7.98 -71.41
CA ARG A 259 -31.82 -8.30 -71.41
C ARG A 259 -32.08 -9.72 -71.88
N ASP A 260 -31.38 -10.20 -72.89
CA ASP A 260 -31.53 -11.56 -73.39
C ASP A 260 -30.97 -12.60 -72.39
N PHE A 261 -29.85 -12.33 -71.75
CA PHE A 261 -29.34 -13.16 -70.65
C PHE A 261 -30.31 -13.20 -69.45
N GLN A 262 -30.92 -12.07 -69.09
CA GLN A 262 -31.95 -12.01 -68.05
C GLN A 262 -33.20 -12.83 -68.40
N LYS A 263 -33.63 -12.82 -69.68
CA LYS A 263 -34.71 -13.70 -70.15
C LYS A 263 -34.34 -15.16 -69.99
N ILE A 264 -33.13 -15.57 -70.41
CA ILE A 264 -32.66 -16.95 -70.27
C ILE A 264 -32.65 -17.39 -68.79
N LEU A 265 -32.18 -16.53 -67.88
CA LEU A 265 -32.22 -16.82 -66.44
C LEU A 265 -33.65 -16.96 -65.91
N SER A 266 -34.56 -16.10 -66.37
CA SER A 266 -35.98 -16.13 -66.00
C SER A 266 -36.65 -17.43 -66.47
N ASP A 267 -36.39 -17.83 -67.72
CA ASP A 267 -36.93 -19.06 -68.32
C ASP A 267 -36.45 -20.32 -67.57
N ASN A 268 -35.24 -20.28 -67.01
CA ASN A 268 -34.64 -21.36 -66.22
C ASN A 268 -34.92 -21.25 -64.70
N GLN A 269 -35.80 -20.34 -64.27
CA GLN A 269 -36.18 -20.16 -62.86
C GLN A 269 -35.00 -19.83 -61.94
N ILE A 270 -33.98 -19.13 -62.45
CA ILE A 270 -32.84 -18.65 -61.65
C ILE A 270 -33.16 -17.24 -61.16
N ASN A 271 -33.15 -17.03 -59.84
CA ASN A 271 -33.39 -15.72 -59.26
C ASN A 271 -32.19 -14.79 -59.47
N PHE A 272 -32.45 -13.54 -59.80
CA PHE A 272 -31.46 -12.47 -59.95
C PHE A 272 -32.05 -11.15 -59.45
N SER A 273 -31.19 -10.15 -59.24
CA SER A 273 -31.60 -8.82 -58.76
C SER A 273 -32.40 -8.06 -59.82
N SER A 274 -33.57 -7.53 -59.45
CA SER A 274 -34.45 -6.79 -60.38
C SER A 274 -33.79 -5.54 -60.99
N ASN A 275 -32.91 -4.88 -60.23
CA ASN A 275 -32.14 -3.71 -60.65
C ASN A 275 -30.64 -4.05 -60.76
N TYR A 276 -30.31 -5.14 -61.44
CA TYR A 276 -28.93 -5.55 -61.64
C TYR A 276 -28.12 -4.48 -62.40
N LYS A 277 -26.99 -4.06 -61.82
CA LYS A 277 -25.98 -3.23 -62.47
C LYS A 277 -24.60 -3.87 -62.30
N LEU A 278 -23.87 -4.00 -63.39
CA LEU A 278 -22.54 -4.62 -63.41
C LEU A 278 -21.55 -3.84 -62.51
N SER A 279 -21.61 -2.51 -62.59
CA SER A 279 -20.73 -1.61 -61.83
C SER A 279 -20.89 -1.74 -60.32
N THR A 280 -22.12 -1.89 -59.82
CA THR A 280 -22.38 -2.01 -58.38
C THR A 280 -22.12 -3.40 -57.84
N MET A 281 -22.21 -4.45 -58.68
CA MET A 281 -21.94 -5.83 -58.27
C MET A 281 -20.44 -6.08 -58.11
N LEU A 282 -19.64 -5.66 -59.10
CA LEU A 282 -18.22 -6.00 -59.18
C LEU A 282 -17.27 -4.93 -58.62
N SER A 283 -17.80 -3.76 -58.26
CA SER A 283 -17.00 -2.63 -57.76
C SER A 283 -17.71 -1.91 -56.62
N THR A 284 -16.92 -1.31 -55.74
CA THR A 284 -17.45 -0.50 -54.63
C THR A 284 -17.55 0.98 -55.02
N THR A 285 -18.44 1.72 -54.36
CA THR A 285 -18.60 3.17 -54.60
C THR A 285 -17.31 3.95 -54.37
N SER A 286 -16.45 3.51 -53.43
CA SER A 286 -15.13 4.11 -53.20
C SER A 286 -14.17 3.86 -54.36
N GLU A 287 -14.16 2.66 -54.94
CA GLU A 287 -13.33 2.35 -56.11
C GLU A 287 -13.74 3.17 -57.33
N ILE A 288 -15.05 3.30 -57.59
CA ILE A 288 -15.56 4.11 -58.71
C ILE A 288 -15.13 5.57 -58.53
N ARG A 289 -15.28 6.14 -57.31
CA ARG A 289 -14.80 7.49 -57.00
C ARG A 289 -13.30 7.64 -57.20
N ASN A 290 -12.52 6.61 -56.86
CA ASN A 290 -11.08 6.63 -57.10
C ASN A 290 -10.80 6.69 -58.61
N TRP A 291 -11.47 5.89 -59.43
CA TRP A 291 -11.29 5.95 -60.89
C TRP A 291 -11.67 7.31 -61.46
N ILE A 292 -12.75 7.92 -61.00
CA ILE A 292 -13.15 9.27 -61.40
C ILE A 292 -12.07 10.29 -61.02
N SER A 293 -11.48 10.17 -59.81
CA SER A 293 -10.35 11.02 -59.42
C SER A 293 -9.09 10.78 -60.25
N GLN A 294 -8.96 9.60 -60.85
CA GLN A 294 -7.89 9.20 -61.77
C GLN A 294 -8.21 9.55 -63.23
N LEU A 295 -9.11 10.51 -63.47
CA LEU A 295 -9.49 11.02 -64.80
C LEU A 295 -10.36 10.05 -65.64
N LEU A 296 -10.98 9.05 -65.03
CA LEU A 296 -12.07 8.32 -65.69
C LEU A 296 -13.31 9.24 -65.77
N PRO A 297 -13.97 9.36 -66.94
CA PRO A 297 -15.21 10.12 -67.03
C PRO A 297 -16.34 9.45 -66.21
N ASP A 298 -17.21 10.30 -65.64
CA ASP A 298 -18.32 9.90 -64.77
C ASP A 298 -19.57 9.56 -65.60
N ASP A 299 -19.43 8.59 -66.50
CA ASP A 299 -20.51 8.06 -67.31
C ASP A 299 -20.61 6.53 -67.17
N GLU A 300 -21.81 5.98 -67.32
CA GLU A 300 -22.09 4.56 -67.06
C GLU A 300 -21.26 3.64 -67.97
N CYS A 301 -21.06 4.02 -69.24
CA CYS A 301 -20.27 3.24 -70.20
C CYS A 301 -18.79 3.17 -69.78
N SER A 302 -18.19 4.28 -69.38
CA SER A 302 -16.80 4.32 -68.96
C SER A 302 -16.56 3.60 -67.64
N ILE A 303 -17.51 3.68 -66.70
CA ILE A 303 -17.46 2.90 -65.46
C ILE A 303 -17.55 1.40 -65.77
N GLU A 304 -18.45 0.97 -66.65
CA GLU A 304 -18.54 -0.43 -67.09
C GLU A 304 -17.24 -0.90 -67.78
N ASN A 305 -16.67 -0.09 -68.66
CA ASN A 305 -15.39 -0.39 -69.29
C ASN A 305 -14.27 -0.55 -68.25
N ALA A 306 -14.22 0.32 -67.24
CA ALA A 306 -13.26 0.21 -66.15
C ALA A 306 -13.42 -1.09 -65.33
N VAL A 307 -14.67 -1.51 -65.09
CA VAL A 307 -15.00 -2.79 -64.43
C VAL A 307 -14.50 -3.97 -65.27
N LEU A 308 -14.76 -3.95 -66.58
CA LEU A 308 -14.32 -4.98 -67.52
C LEU A 308 -12.78 -5.05 -67.58
N VAL A 309 -12.09 -3.92 -67.66
CA VAL A 309 -10.63 -3.85 -67.67
C VAL A 309 -10.03 -4.41 -66.37
N LYS A 310 -10.65 -4.15 -65.21
CA LYS A 310 -10.19 -4.67 -63.92
C LYS A 310 -10.33 -6.19 -63.82
N HIS A 311 -11.49 -6.73 -64.23
CA HIS A 311 -11.86 -8.12 -63.99
C HIS A 311 -11.65 -9.06 -65.19
N CYS A 312 -11.16 -8.54 -66.32
CA CYS A 312 -10.88 -9.35 -67.50
C CYS A 312 -9.83 -10.44 -67.21
N ILE A 313 -10.14 -11.66 -67.66
CA ILE A 313 -9.25 -12.81 -67.57
C ILE A 313 -8.20 -12.75 -68.67
N LYS A 314 -8.52 -12.23 -69.86
CA LYS A 314 -7.55 -11.99 -70.93
C LYS A 314 -6.95 -10.60 -70.78
N TRP A 315 -5.81 -10.36 -71.41
CA TRP A 315 -5.26 -9.01 -71.44
C TRP A 315 -6.18 -8.07 -72.23
N PRO A 316 -6.58 -6.93 -71.68
CA PRO A 316 -7.53 -6.04 -72.34
C PRO A 316 -6.87 -5.30 -73.51
N LEU A 317 -7.59 -5.27 -74.64
CA LEU A 317 -7.33 -4.37 -75.75
C LEU A 317 -8.29 -3.18 -75.65
N LEU A 318 -7.74 -1.98 -75.54
CA LEU A 318 -8.47 -0.74 -75.40
C LEU A 318 -8.45 -0.01 -76.74
N ILE A 319 -9.64 0.16 -77.30
CA ILE A 319 -9.87 1.00 -78.48
C ILE A 319 -10.09 2.43 -77.98
N ASP A 320 -9.05 3.26 -78.06
CA ASP A 320 -9.00 4.58 -77.44
C ASP A 320 -8.51 5.67 -78.41
N PRO A 321 -9.31 6.02 -79.43
CA PRO A 321 -8.95 7.07 -80.40
C PRO A 321 -8.80 8.45 -79.74
N GLN A 322 -9.49 8.68 -78.62
CA GLN A 322 -9.46 9.96 -77.89
C GLN A 322 -8.37 10.04 -76.82
N ARG A 323 -7.62 8.96 -76.59
CA ARG A 323 -6.56 8.86 -75.58
C ARG A 323 -7.03 9.15 -74.16
N GLN A 324 -8.26 8.77 -73.81
CA GLN A 324 -8.81 8.95 -72.47
C GLN A 324 -8.51 7.77 -71.55
N ALA A 325 -8.70 6.54 -72.04
CA ALA A 325 -8.40 5.32 -71.27
C ALA A 325 -6.92 5.23 -70.91
N ILE A 326 -6.04 5.66 -71.81
CA ILE A 326 -4.60 5.70 -71.55
C ILE A 326 -4.21 6.70 -70.44
N GLN A 327 -4.85 7.86 -70.38
CA GLN A 327 -4.60 8.84 -69.30
C GLN A 327 -5.07 8.29 -67.95
N TRP A 328 -6.21 7.62 -67.94
CA TRP A 328 -6.72 6.94 -66.75
C TRP A 328 -5.76 5.87 -66.24
N ILE A 329 -5.30 4.95 -67.10
CA ILE A 329 -4.37 3.87 -66.68
C ILE A 329 -3.04 4.45 -66.23
N ARG A 330 -2.51 5.47 -66.92
CA ARG A 330 -1.27 6.15 -66.48
C ARG A 330 -1.40 6.73 -65.09
N THR A 331 -2.53 7.39 -64.80
CA THR A 331 -2.79 8.00 -63.50
C THR A 331 -2.98 6.93 -62.42
N LYS A 332 -3.72 5.87 -62.75
CA LYS A 332 -4.00 4.74 -61.87
C LYS A 332 -2.75 3.95 -61.48
N GLU A 333 -1.84 3.72 -62.41
CA GLU A 333 -0.63 2.89 -62.22
C GLU A 333 0.62 3.73 -61.91
N THR A 334 0.47 5.01 -61.56
CA THR A 334 1.58 5.93 -61.23
C THR A 334 2.50 5.38 -60.14
N GLU A 335 1.91 4.88 -59.05
CA GLU A 335 2.65 4.32 -57.91
C GLU A 335 3.30 2.97 -58.23
N ASN A 336 2.84 2.28 -59.28
CA ASN A 336 3.28 0.93 -59.66
C ASN A 336 4.43 0.93 -60.68
N ASN A 337 5.03 2.09 -60.99
CA ASN A 337 6.12 2.24 -61.96
C ASN A 337 5.76 1.73 -63.38
N LEU A 338 4.59 2.13 -63.87
CA LEU A 338 4.10 1.83 -65.21
C LEU A 338 5.15 2.11 -66.31
N ARG A 339 5.35 1.13 -67.19
CA ARG A 339 6.14 1.29 -68.41
C ARG A 339 5.21 1.45 -69.62
N VAL A 340 5.62 2.31 -70.55
CA VAL A 340 4.88 2.59 -71.78
C VAL A 340 5.83 2.38 -72.94
N VAL A 341 5.43 1.56 -73.92
CA VAL A 341 6.23 1.23 -75.11
C VAL A 341 5.33 1.24 -76.34
N SER A 342 5.87 1.65 -77.49
CA SER A 342 5.15 1.56 -78.77
C SER A 342 5.22 0.15 -79.33
N ALA A 343 4.19 -0.32 -80.02
CA ALA A 343 4.17 -1.63 -80.67
C ALA A 343 5.26 -1.77 -81.74
N ASP A 344 5.62 -0.68 -82.42
CA ASP A 344 6.65 -0.64 -83.46
C ASP A 344 8.08 -0.49 -82.91
N ASP A 345 8.25 -0.40 -81.59
CA ASP A 345 9.55 -0.17 -80.98
C ASP A 345 10.39 -1.45 -80.97
N THR A 346 11.60 -1.40 -81.54
CA THR A 346 12.59 -2.50 -81.51
C THR A 346 12.93 -2.98 -80.08
N THR A 347 12.70 -2.14 -79.06
CA THR A 347 12.97 -2.48 -77.66
C THR A 347 11.82 -3.18 -76.95
N LEU A 348 10.65 -3.32 -77.59
CA LEU A 348 9.42 -3.88 -77.02
C LEU A 348 9.64 -5.21 -76.31
N LEU A 349 10.23 -6.21 -76.99
CA LEU A 349 10.43 -7.55 -76.42
C LEU A 349 11.30 -7.52 -75.15
N ARG A 350 12.36 -6.69 -75.15
CA ARG A 350 13.25 -6.53 -74.00
C ARG A 350 12.55 -5.88 -72.82
N VAL A 351 11.73 -4.86 -73.06
CA VAL A 351 10.96 -4.20 -71.99
C VAL A 351 9.87 -5.13 -71.46
N CYS A 352 9.20 -5.88 -72.33
CA CYS A 352 8.24 -6.91 -71.94
C CYS A 352 8.88 -7.95 -71.01
N GLU A 353 10.04 -8.51 -71.37
CA GLU A 353 10.77 -9.46 -70.53
C GLU A 353 11.07 -8.88 -69.14
N GLN A 354 11.55 -7.64 -69.08
CA GLN A 354 11.86 -6.97 -67.81
C GLN A 354 10.61 -6.75 -66.96
N CYS A 355 9.51 -6.30 -67.56
CA CYS A 355 8.25 -6.07 -66.86
C CYS A 355 7.64 -7.38 -66.35
N ILE A 356 7.69 -8.47 -67.14
CA ILE A 356 7.21 -9.80 -66.72
C ILE A 356 7.97 -10.30 -65.49
N ARG A 357 9.31 -10.18 -65.50
CA ARG A 357 10.16 -10.61 -64.39
C ARG A 357 9.95 -9.78 -63.13
N LEU A 358 9.88 -8.46 -63.29
CA LEU A 358 9.76 -7.52 -62.16
C LEU A 358 8.32 -7.33 -61.67
N GLY A 359 7.31 -7.76 -62.44
CA GLY A 359 5.90 -7.55 -62.11
C GLY A 359 5.43 -6.12 -62.32
N LEU A 360 6.08 -5.36 -63.21
CA LEU A 360 5.71 -3.97 -63.50
C LEU A 360 4.56 -3.90 -64.52
N PRO A 361 3.58 -3.01 -64.34
CA PRO A 361 2.52 -2.85 -65.32
C PRO A 361 3.06 -2.22 -66.61
N LEU A 362 2.55 -2.68 -67.75
CA LEU A 362 3.02 -2.31 -69.09
C LEU A 362 1.87 -1.85 -69.98
N ILE A 363 2.03 -0.71 -70.66
CA ILE A 363 1.17 -0.29 -71.77
C ILE A 363 1.93 -0.49 -73.08
N ILE A 364 1.28 -1.18 -74.03
CA ILE A 364 1.72 -1.27 -75.42
C ILE A 364 0.81 -0.36 -76.25
N GLU A 365 1.34 0.77 -76.69
CA GLU A 365 0.62 1.76 -77.51
C GLU A 365 0.75 1.48 -79.00
N GLY A 366 -0.26 1.85 -79.78
CA GLY A 366 -0.18 1.81 -81.24
C GLY A 366 -0.31 0.40 -81.81
N VAL A 367 -1.03 -0.49 -81.12
CA VAL A 367 -1.29 -1.84 -81.63
C VAL A 367 -2.11 -1.75 -82.92
N GLY A 368 -1.49 -2.16 -84.04
CA GLY A 368 -2.14 -2.24 -85.35
C GLY A 368 -2.92 -3.54 -85.54
N GLU A 369 -3.30 -3.83 -86.79
CA GLU A 369 -4.00 -5.07 -87.17
C GLU A 369 -3.08 -6.30 -87.15
N THR A 370 -1.76 -6.09 -87.16
CA THR A 370 -0.76 -7.16 -87.07
C THR A 370 -0.03 -7.08 -85.73
N ILE A 371 0.09 -8.23 -85.07
CA ILE A 371 0.82 -8.38 -83.81
C ILE A 371 2.00 -9.31 -84.06
N GLU A 372 3.15 -8.98 -83.48
CA GLU A 372 4.35 -9.82 -83.56
C GLU A 372 4.09 -11.20 -82.92
N SER A 373 4.42 -12.28 -83.63
CA SER A 373 4.19 -13.66 -83.18
C SER A 373 4.88 -13.98 -81.85
N SER A 374 5.99 -13.31 -81.55
CA SER A 374 6.73 -13.37 -80.28
C SER A 374 5.87 -13.03 -79.05
N LEU A 375 4.79 -12.25 -79.22
CA LEU A 375 3.87 -11.85 -78.14
C LEU A 375 2.75 -12.88 -77.89
N LEU A 376 2.55 -13.87 -78.77
CA LEU A 376 1.48 -14.87 -78.65
C LEU A 376 1.50 -15.65 -77.32
N PRO A 377 2.66 -16.12 -76.80
CA PRO A 377 2.69 -16.81 -75.52
C PRO A 377 2.17 -15.94 -74.37
N LEU A 378 2.44 -14.63 -74.43
CA LEU A 378 1.96 -13.67 -73.46
C LEU A 378 0.45 -13.46 -73.59
N LEU A 379 -0.06 -13.30 -74.81
CA LEU A 379 -1.48 -13.11 -75.10
C LEU A 379 -2.34 -14.30 -74.62
N ASN A 380 -1.88 -15.52 -74.87
CA ASN A 380 -2.55 -16.75 -74.45
C ASN A 380 -2.38 -17.07 -72.96
N ARG A 381 -1.44 -16.39 -72.29
CA ARG A 381 -1.01 -16.70 -70.91
C ARG A 381 -0.55 -18.16 -70.77
N ASP A 382 0.36 -18.57 -71.66
CA ASP A 382 0.96 -19.91 -71.68
C ASP A 382 1.97 -20.08 -70.54
N ILE A 383 1.48 -19.98 -69.29
CA ILE A 383 2.26 -20.10 -68.07
C ILE A 383 2.28 -21.56 -67.66
N PHE A 384 3.48 -22.14 -67.51
CA PHE A 384 3.67 -23.50 -67.04
C PHE A 384 4.49 -23.51 -65.76
N ASN A 385 4.20 -24.46 -64.87
CA ASN A 385 4.95 -24.61 -63.63
C ASN A 385 6.16 -25.52 -63.86
N GLN A 386 7.36 -25.00 -63.64
CA GLN A 386 8.56 -25.85 -63.61
C GLN A 386 8.60 -26.64 -62.31
N LYS A 387 9.05 -27.91 -62.38
CA LYS A 387 9.07 -28.84 -61.24
C LYS A 387 9.87 -28.35 -60.01
N ASN A 388 10.76 -27.37 -60.20
CA ASN A 388 11.68 -26.88 -59.18
C ASN A 388 11.47 -25.40 -58.79
N SER A 389 10.47 -24.69 -59.34
CA SER A 389 10.17 -23.29 -58.99
C SER A 389 8.75 -23.16 -58.46
N SER A 390 8.58 -22.41 -57.37
CA SER A 390 7.25 -22.06 -56.84
C SER A 390 6.54 -21.01 -57.69
N MET A 391 7.25 -20.38 -58.63
CA MET A 391 6.71 -19.37 -59.53
C MET A 391 6.45 -19.98 -60.91
N GLY A 392 5.32 -19.60 -61.51
CA GLY A 392 5.01 -19.98 -62.89
C GLY A 392 6.06 -19.40 -63.83
N THR A 393 6.35 -20.09 -64.93
CA THR A 393 7.28 -19.65 -65.96
C THR A 393 6.56 -19.51 -67.29
N ILE A 394 6.93 -18.52 -68.08
CA ILE A 394 6.42 -18.29 -69.43
C ILE A 394 7.57 -18.36 -70.42
N ARG A 395 7.37 -19.07 -71.54
CA ARG A 395 8.33 -19.08 -72.64
C ARG A 395 8.04 -17.90 -73.55
N PHE A 396 8.93 -16.93 -73.58
CA PHE A 396 8.77 -15.69 -74.33
C PHE A 396 10.05 -15.41 -75.12
N ASN A 397 9.93 -15.24 -76.44
CA ASN A 397 11.07 -15.02 -77.34
C ASN A 397 12.19 -16.07 -77.17
N ASP A 398 11.82 -17.36 -77.15
CA ASP A 398 12.70 -18.51 -76.92
C ASP A 398 13.47 -18.54 -75.58
N ILE A 399 13.08 -17.68 -74.63
CA ILE A 399 13.64 -17.62 -73.28
C ILE A 399 12.55 -17.99 -72.26
N ASP A 400 12.90 -18.84 -71.29
CA ASP A 400 12.03 -19.15 -70.17
C ASP A 400 12.18 -18.05 -69.09
N ILE A 401 11.11 -17.30 -68.83
CA ILE A 401 11.09 -16.17 -67.88
C ILE A 401 10.20 -16.55 -66.68
N GLU A 402 10.67 -16.25 -65.47
CA GLU A 402 9.83 -16.33 -64.26
C GLU A 402 8.71 -15.28 -64.32
N PHE A 403 7.46 -15.76 -64.25
CA PHE A 403 6.27 -14.92 -64.33
C PHE A 403 5.90 -14.38 -62.95
N ASN A 404 5.92 -13.07 -62.81
CA ASN A 404 5.46 -12.41 -61.59
C ASN A 404 3.93 -12.23 -61.61
N PRO A 405 3.19 -12.69 -60.58
CA PRO A 405 1.72 -12.59 -60.55
C PRO A 405 1.18 -11.16 -60.53
N ASN A 406 1.98 -10.16 -60.15
CA ASN A 406 1.59 -8.76 -60.16
C ASN A 406 1.65 -8.12 -61.56
N PHE A 407 2.27 -8.80 -62.54
CA PHE A 407 2.40 -8.28 -63.89
C PHE A 407 1.02 -8.08 -64.54
N ARG A 408 0.82 -6.88 -65.12
CA ARG A 408 -0.37 -6.53 -65.89
C ARG A 408 0.05 -5.84 -67.19
N VAL A 409 -0.56 -6.23 -68.31
CA VAL A 409 -0.35 -5.58 -69.60
C VAL A 409 -1.66 -5.04 -70.16
N TYR A 410 -1.60 -3.85 -70.74
CA TYR A 410 -2.69 -3.15 -71.39
C TYR A 410 -2.30 -2.86 -72.84
N PHE A 411 -3.12 -3.31 -73.79
CA PHE A 411 -2.92 -3.04 -75.20
C PHE A 411 -3.81 -1.86 -75.59
N ILE A 412 -3.27 -0.87 -76.30
CA ILE A 412 -4.00 0.33 -76.69
C ILE A 412 -3.86 0.57 -78.19
N THR A 413 -4.98 0.75 -78.87
CA THR A 413 -5.05 1.11 -80.29
C THR A 413 -5.81 2.42 -80.48
N GLN A 414 -5.36 3.22 -81.45
CA GLN A 414 -6.01 4.45 -81.87
C GLN A 414 -6.92 4.23 -83.09
N LEU A 415 -6.95 3.01 -83.64
CA LEU A 415 -7.84 2.64 -84.74
C LEU A 415 -9.27 2.58 -84.21
N ASN A 416 -10.21 3.24 -84.90
CA ASN A 416 -11.61 3.26 -84.47
C ASN A 416 -12.27 1.88 -84.52
N ASN A 417 -11.96 1.08 -85.55
CA ASN A 417 -12.50 -0.26 -85.78
C ASN A 417 -11.38 -1.18 -86.28
N PRO A 418 -10.50 -1.70 -85.40
CA PRO A 418 -9.51 -2.70 -85.76
C PRO A 418 -10.20 -4.03 -86.13
N HIS A 419 -9.67 -4.75 -87.12
CA HIS A 419 -10.20 -6.03 -87.62
C HIS A 419 -9.34 -7.23 -87.25
#